data_AF-X1RX05-F1
#
_entry.id   AF-X1RX05-F1
#
_cell.length_a   1.000
_cell.length_b   1.000
_cell.length_c   1.000
_cell.angle_alpha   90.00
_cell.angle_beta   90.00
_cell.angle_gamma   90.00
#
_symmetry.space_group_name_H-M   'P 1'
#
loop_
_entity.id
_entity.type
_entity.pdbx_description
1 polymer ?
#
loop_
_entity_poly.entity_id
_entity_poly.type
_entity_poly.pdbx_seq_one_letter_code
_entity_poly.pdbx_strand_id
1 'polypeptide(L)' 'MVDEKTKATGKVKIISKREMPHYVSPGVVETLVEITYRTVDGYEGRISIPKKELTEARVREEIKKALAPIEKEIPEEITL' A
#
# COMPACT_ATOMS: atom_id res chain seq x y z
N MET A 1 8.33 30.65 -14.37
CA MET A 1 8.58 29.99 -13.08
C MET A 1 7.42 29.05 -12.88
N VAL A 2 7.61 27.76 -13.19
CA VAL A 2 6.52 26.78 -13.06
C VAL A 2 6.61 26.30 -11.64
N ASP A 3 5.61 26.70 -10.85
CA ASP A 3 5.50 26.41 -9.43
C ASP A 3 5.84 24.95 -9.13
N GLU A 4 6.69 24.83 -8.13
CA GLU A 4 7.08 23.62 -7.42
C GLU A 4 5.84 22.99 -6.77
N LYS A 5 4.90 22.50 -7.60
CA LYS A 5 4.02 21.38 -7.23
C LYS A 5 4.94 20.20 -7.01
N THR A 6 5.62 20.21 -5.86
CA THR A 6 6.11 19.02 -5.19
C THR A 6 4.87 18.16 -5.08
N LYS A 7 4.70 17.30 -6.10
CA LYS A 7 3.89 16.09 -6.07
C LYS A 7 3.87 15.67 -4.63
N ALA A 8 2.70 15.69 -3.99
CA ALA A 8 2.50 15.00 -2.74
C ALA A 8 2.82 13.53 -3.03
N THR A 9 4.10 13.19 -2.98
CA THR A 9 4.60 11.94 -3.52
C THR A 9 4.34 10.93 -2.42
N GLY A 10 3.12 10.41 -2.41
CA GLY A 10 2.68 9.22 -1.70
C GLY A 10 3.45 8.89 -0.44
N LYS A 11 3.47 9.81 0.55
CA LYS A 11 4.04 9.50 1.87
C LYS A 11 3.08 8.52 2.54
N VAL A 12 3.37 7.23 2.37
CA VAL A 12 2.68 6.14 3.07
C VAL A 12 3.48 5.78 4.31
N LYS A 13 2.80 5.70 5.45
CA LYS A 13 3.38 5.22 6.70
C LYS A 13 2.92 3.79 6.91
N ILE A 14 3.87 2.87 7.08
CA ILE A 14 3.55 1.52 7.54
C ILE A 14 3.17 1.60 9.01
N ILE A 15 1.94 1.20 9.33
CA ILE A 15 1.40 1.18 10.70
C ILE A 15 1.72 -0.16 11.36
N SER A 16 1.52 -1.25 10.62
CA SER A 16 1.66 -2.60 11.15
C SER A 16 2.21 -3.54 10.09
N LYS A 17 2.99 -4.51 10.56
CA LYS A 17 3.50 -5.62 9.77
C LYS A 17 3.26 -6.89 10.55
N ARG A 18 2.50 -7.83 9.98
CA ARG A 18 2.18 -9.12 10.59
C ARG A 18 2.57 -10.24 9.67
N GLU A 19 3.26 -11.24 10.19
CA GLU A 19 3.54 -12.47 9.47
C GLU A 19 2.50 -13.52 9.86
N MET A 20 1.97 -14.24 8.88
CA MET A 20 1.00 -15.30 9.10
C MET A 20 1.28 -16.50 8.18
N PRO A 21 1.10 -17.73 8.66
CA PRO A 21 1.15 -18.90 7.81
C PRO A 21 -0.05 -18.90 6.87
N HIS A 22 0.17 -19.26 5.61
CA HIS A 22 -0.83 -19.37 4.57
C HIS A 22 -0.70 -20.73 3.88
N TYR A 23 -1.74 -21.54 4.02
CA TYR A 23 -1.82 -22.85 3.40
C TYR A 23 -2.25 -22.68 1.95
N VAL A 24 -1.33 -22.94 1.03
CA VAL A 24 -1.58 -22.80 -0.41
C VAL A 24 -2.07 -24.12 -1.00
N SER A 25 -1.48 -25.24 -0.55
CA SER A 25 -1.82 -26.60 -0.98
C SER A 25 -1.58 -27.60 0.16
N PRO A 26 -2.12 -28.83 0.08
CA PRO A 26 -1.81 -29.88 1.06
C PRO A 26 -0.30 -30.10 1.18
N GLY A 27 0.25 -29.86 2.38
CA GLY A 27 1.70 -29.97 2.65
C GLY A 27 2.54 -28.75 2.24
N VAL A 28 1.94 -27.70 1.66
CA VAL A 28 2.65 -26.46 1.27
C VAL A 28 2.14 -25.30 2.10
N VAL A 29 3.00 -24.85 3.03
CA VAL A 29 2.75 -23.66 3.86
C VAL A 29 3.70 -22.55 3.43
N GLU A 30 3.12 -21.43 3.00
CA GLU A 30 3.86 -20.20 2.73
C GLU A 30 3.70 -19.23 3.90
N THR A 31 4.64 -18.32 4.08
CA THR A 31 4.45 -17.21 5.03
C THR A 31 3.94 -16.01 4.25
N LEU A 32 2.77 -15.49 4.59
CA LEU A 32 2.30 -14.19 4.12
C LEU A 32 2.72 -13.12 5.11
N VAL A 33 3.09 -11.96 4.56
CA VAL A 33 3.39 -10.74 5.30
C VAL A 33 2.33 -9.73 4.95
N GLU A 34 1.52 -9.44 5.94
CA GLU A 34 0.49 -8.44 5.87
C GLU A 34 1.04 -7.11 6.35
N ILE A 35 0.83 -6.08 5.54
CA ILE A 35 1.31 -4.73 5.81
C ILE A 35 0.09 -3.81 5.77
N THR A 36 -0.18 -3.19 6.92
CA THR A 36 -1.14 -2.10 7.02
C THR A 36 -0.40 -0.79 6.84
N TYR A 37 -0.83 0.02 5.88
CA TYR A 37 -0.25 1.33 5.60
C TYR A 37 -1.33 2.40 5.68
N ARG A 38 -0.93 3.63 5.99
CA ARG A 38 -1.81 4.80 5.98
C ARG A 38 -1.18 5.92 5.17
N THR A 39 -1.97 6.56 4.32
CA THR A 39 -1.57 7.75 3.56
C THR A 39 -1.64 8.98 4.44
N VAL A 40 -0.98 10.07 4.02
CA VAL A 40 -1.10 11.38 4.68
C VAL A 40 -2.53 11.91 4.69
N ASP A 41 -3.32 11.56 3.68
CA ASP A 41 -4.74 11.93 3.55
C ASP A 41 -5.66 11.12 4.48
N GLY A 42 -5.10 10.23 5.30
CA GLY A 42 -5.83 9.43 6.29
C GLY A 42 -6.40 8.12 5.76
N TYR A 43 -6.16 7.78 4.49
CA TYR A 43 -6.59 6.50 3.92
C TYR A 43 -5.75 5.36 4.51
N GLU A 44 -6.41 4.34 5.05
CA GLU A 44 -5.77 3.13 5.55
C GLU A 44 -6.00 1.97 4.58
N GLY A 45 -4.92 1.35 4.12
CA GLY A 45 -4.94 0.20 3.23
C GLY A 45 -4.18 -0.98 3.84
N ARG A 46 -4.50 -2.17 3.36
CA ARG A 46 -3.88 -3.42 3.79
C ARG A 46 -3.51 -4.23 2.56
N ILE A 47 -2.25 -4.65 2.50
CA ILE A 47 -1.73 -5.53 1.46
C ILE A 47 -1.17 -6.79 2.10
N SER A 48 -1.30 -7.92 1.40
CA SER A 48 -0.73 -9.20 1.83
C SER A 48 0.25 -9.66 0.76
N ILE A 49 1.52 -9.83 1.13
CA ILE A 49 2.59 -10.21 0.22
C ILE A 49 3.26 -11.48 0.75
N PRO A 50 3.47 -12.52 -0.08
CA PRO A 50 4.28 -13.67 0.30
C PRO A 50 5.67 -13.24 0.78
N LYS A 51 6.13 -13.77 1.90
CA LYS A 51 7.44 -13.46 2.50
C LYS A 51 8.58 -13.68 1.53
N LYS A 52 8.47 -14.70 0.67
CA LYS A 52 9.41 -14.99 -0.42
C LYS A 52 9.55 -13.84 -1.42
N GLU A 53 8.52 -13.02 -1.57
CA GLU A 53 8.45 -11.88 -2.49
C GLU A 53 8.51 -10.53 -1.75
N LEU A 54 8.75 -10.53 -0.44
CA LEU A 54 8.80 -9.32 0.37
C LEU A 54 10.07 -8.52 0.07
N THR A 55 9.98 -7.65 -0.92
CA THR A 55 10.99 -6.64 -1.25
C THR A 55 10.38 -5.25 -1.16
N GLU A 56 11.19 -4.23 -0.88
CA GLU A 56 10.72 -2.84 -0.87
C GLU A 56 10.06 -2.44 -2.20
N ALA A 57 10.61 -2.92 -3.32
CA ALA A 57 10.04 -2.69 -4.64
C ALA A 57 8.63 -3.27 -4.75
N ARG A 58 8.44 -4.55 -4.38
CA ARG A 58 7.14 -5.22 -4.42
C ARG A 58 6.12 -4.54 -3.52
N VAL A 59 6.52 -4.15 -2.31
CA VAL A 59 5.64 -3.42 -1.36
C VAL A 59 5.19 -2.09 -1.96
N ARG A 60 6.12 -1.31 -2.54
CA ARG A 60 5.77 -0.03 -3.19
C ARG A 60 4.84 -0.22 -4.38
N GLU A 61 5.05 -1.25 -5.20
CA GLU A 61 4.19 -1.55 -6.35
C GLU A 61 2.77 -1.92 -5.93
N GLU A 62 2.62 -2.79 -4.93
CA GLU A 62 1.29 -3.21 -4.45
C GLU A 62 0.54 -2.06 -3.78
N ILE A 63 1.23 -1.24 -2.97
CA ILE A 63 0.65 -0.01 -2.41
C ILE A 63 0.23 0.95 -3.53
N LYS A 64 1.07 1.15 -4.55
CA LYS A 64 0.74 2.02 -5.69
C LYS A 64 -0.47 1.53 -6.46
N LYS A 65 -0.60 0.23 -6.72
CA LYS A 65 -1.79 -0.36 -7.35
C LYS A 65 -3.04 -0.17 -6.51
N ALA A 66 -2.92 -0.35 -5.19
CA ALA A 66 -4.03 -0.15 -4.27
C ALA A 66 -4.45 1.33 -4.14
N LEU A 67 -3.51 2.27 -4.32
CA LEU A 67 -3.78 3.71 -4.32
C LEU A 67 -4.26 4.26 -5.67
N ALA A 68 -3.92 3.62 -6.79
CA ALA A 68 -4.31 4.04 -8.13
C ALA A 68 -5.82 4.28 -8.34
N PRO A 69 -6.76 3.50 -7.75
CA PRO A 69 -8.19 3.84 -7.82
C PRO A 69 -8.56 5.03 -6.92
N ILE A 70 -7.91 5.18 -5.77
CA ILE A 70 -8.22 6.22 -4.77
C ILE A 70 -7.75 7.60 -5.25
N GLU A 71 -6.59 7.68 -5.90
CA GLU A 71 -6.12 8.90 -6.56
C GLU A 71 -7.10 9.43 -7.63
N LYS A 72 -8.04 8.59 -8.12
CA LYS A 72 -9.08 9.00 -9.06
C LYS A 72 -10.41 9.38 -8.40
N GLU A 73 -10.63 8.97 -7.14
CA GLU A 73 -11.91 9.15 -6.43
C GLU A 73 -11.87 10.25 -5.37
N ILE A 74 -10.70 10.78 -5.01
CA ILE A 74 -10.62 11.98 -4.15
C ILE A 74 -10.98 13.18 -5.04
N PRO A 75 -12.15 13.83 -4.86
CA PRO A 75 -12.43 15.07 -5.58
C PRO A 75 -11.40 16.12 -5.16
N GLU A 76 -10.67 16.69 -6.12
CA GLU A 76 -9.67 17.75 -5.89
C GLU A 76 -10.29 19.04 -5.33
N GLU A 77 -11.62 19.17 -5.32
CA GLU A 77 -12.30 20.37 -4.81
C GLU A 77 -13.66 20.00 -4.19
N ILE A 78 -13.82 20.26 -2.90
CA ILE A 78 -15.15 20.46 -2.30
C ILE A 78 -15.31 21.98 -2.23
N THR A 79 -15.92 22.57 -3.24
CA THR A 79 -16.39 23.96 -3.17
C THR A 79 -17.61 23.98 -2.24
N LEU A 80 -17.54 24.76 -1.16
CA LEU A 80 -18.68 25.08 -0.28
C LEU A 80 -19.55 26.18 -0.90
#